data_AF-A0A527XS34-F1
#
_entry.id   AF-A0A527XS34-F1
#
_cell.length_a   1.000
_cell.length_b   1.000
_cell.length_c   1.000
_cell.angle_alpha   90.00
_cell.angle_beta   90.00
_cell.angle_gamma   90.00
#
_symmetry.space_group_name_H-M   'P 1'
#
loop_
_entity.id
_entity.type
_entity.pdbx_description
1 polymer ?
#
loop_
_entity_poly.entity_id
_entity_poly.type
_entity_poly.pdbx_seq_one_letter_code
_entity_poly.pdbx_strand_id
1 'polypeptide(L)'
;MNSNTFSDAKDQKLSYKFGSLSHADAGTRRLAIEHNLECIEIGKTLGSKALTVWIGDGSNFPGQVNFAKAFERYLDAMREIYAGLPDDWRLFTEHKMYEPAFYST
;
A
#
# COMPACT_ATOMS: atom_id res chain seq x y z
N MET A 1 7.38 -4.31 11.07
CA MET A 1 7.61 -3.11 10.23
C MET A 1 6.28 -2.49 9.87
N ASN A 2 6.22 -1.17 9.66
CA ASN A 2 5.04 -0.47 9.16
C ASN A 2 5.44 0.30 7.91
N SER A 3 4.79 0.00 6.78
CA SER A 3 5.00 0.76 5.54
C SER A 3 4.29 2.11 5.62
N ASN A 4 4.85 3.13 4.96
CA ASN A 4 4.18 4.42 4.76
C ASN A 4 4.05 4.70 3.26
N THR A 5 2.84 4.54 2.74
CA THR A 5 2.47 4.97 1.38
C THR A 5 1.19 5.81 1.39
N PHE A 6 0.93 6.49 2.51
CA PHE A 6 -0.18 7.42 2.70
C PHE A 6 0.30 8.89 2.76
N SER A 7 1.59 9.11 2.52
CA SER A 7 2.23 10.43 2.44
C SER A 7 3.37 10.40 1.44
N ASP A 8 3.67 11.53 0.81
CA ASP A 8 4.79 11.65 -0.11
C ASP A 8 6.10 11.92 0.66
N ALA A 9 7.16 11.19 0.31
CA ALA A 9 8.51 11.48 0.78
C ALA A 9 9.16 12.62 -0.03
N LYS A 10 10.24 13.19 0.50
CA LYS A 10 11.04 14.18 -0.21
C LYS A 10 11.58 13.56 -1.52
N ASP A 11 11.49 14.32 -2.62
CA ASP A 11 12.00 13.95 -3.95
C ASP A 11 11.33 12.73 -4.61
N GLN A 12 10.24 12.22 -4.02
CA GLN A 12 9.41 11.15 -4.59
C GLN A 12 8.82 11.57 -5.94
N LYS A 13 8.96 10.72 -6.96
CA LYS A 13 8.58 11.06 -8.35
C LYS A 13 7.08 10.95 -8.62
N LEU A 14 6.40 10.02 -7.97
CA LEU A 14 4.97 9.75 -8.16
C LEU A 14 4.27 9.95 -6.82
N SER A 15 3.26 10.82 -6.78
CA SER A 15 2.53 11.13 -5.55
C SER A 15 1.51 10.03 -5.21
N TYR A 16 1.28 9.80 -3.93
CA TYR A 16 0.22 8.94 -3.40
C TYR A 16 -1.11 9.66 -3.17
N LYS A 17 -1.25 10.90 -3.64
CA LYS A 17 -2.46 11.73 -3.47
C LYS A 17 -3.78 11.01 -3.84
N PHE A 18 -3.76 10.13 -4.84
CA PHE A 18 -4.96 9.37 -5.29
C PHE A 18 -4.86 7.87 -5.00
N GLY A 19 -4.12 7.52 -3.94
CA GLY A 19 -3.82 6.16 -3.52
C GLY A 19 -2.40 5.72 -3.87
N SER A 20 -2.00 4.60 -3.30
CA SER A 20 -0.72 3.93 -3.51
C SER A 20 -0.93 2.57 -4.17
N LEU A 21 -1.19 1.53 -3.38
CA LEU A 21 -1.29 0.14 -3.84
C LEU A 21 -2.53 -0.11 -4.72
N SER A 22 -3.58 0.71 -4.61
CA SER A 22 -4.78 0.66 -5.45
C SER A 22 -4.81 1.73 -6.54
N HIS A 23 -3.76 2.55 -6.66
CA HIS A 23 -3.69 3.67 -7.60
C HIS A 23 -3.91 3.22 -9.05
N ALA A 24 -4.58 4.05 -9.86
CA ALA A 24 -4.89 3.70 -11.26
C ALA A 24 -3.62 3.63 -12.13
N ASP A 25 -2.67 4.54 -11.93
CA ASP A 25 -1.35 4.50 -12.57
C ASP A 25 -0.50 3.32 -12.06
N ALA A 26 0.06 2.55 -13.00
CA ALA A 26 0.86 1.37 -12.70
C ALA A 26 2.24 1.71 -12.13
N GLY A 27 2.81 2.86 -12.49
CA GLY A 27 4.07 3.35 -11.93
C GLY A 27 3.93 3.66 -10.44
N THR A 28 2.84 4.32 -10.03
CA THR A 28 2.59 4.62 -8.62
C THR A 28 2.43 3.33 -7.79
N ARG A 29 1.72 2.32 -8.33
CA ARG A 29 1.60 1.02 -7.66
C ARG A 29 2.96 0.34 -7.51
N ARG A 30 3.77 0.34 -8.58
CA ARG A 30 5.12 -0.24 -8.55
C ARG A 30 5.99 0.41 -7.49
N LEU A 31 5.99 1.74 -7.41
CA LEU A 31 6.71 2.49 -6.38
C LEU A 31 6.26 2.08 -4.96
N ALA A 32 4.95 1.92 -4.74
CA ALA A 32 4.41 1.50 -3.45
C ALA A 32 4.77 0.04 -3.10
N ILE A 33 4.81 -0.86 -4.07
CA ILE A 33 5.25 -2.26 -3.91
C ILE A 33 6.73 -2.30 -3.53
N GLU A 34 7.57 -1.61 -4.30
CA GLU A 34 9.02 -1.52 -4.04
C GLU A 34 9.31 -0.98 -2.63
N HIS A 35 8.57 0.04 -2.19
CA HIS A 35 8.67 0.58 -0.82
C HIS A 35 8.31 -0.44 0.27
N ASN A 36 7.30 -1.28 0.04
CA ASN A 36 6.93 -2.34 0.99
C ASN A 36 8.00 -3.45 1.05
N LEU A 37 8.59 -3.81 -0.09
CA LEU A 37 9.71 -4.76 -0.15
C LEU A 37 10.95 -4.20 0.56
N GLU A 38 11.24 -2.90 0.42
CA GLU A 38 12.30 -2.23 1.18
C GLU A 38 12.04 -2.31 2.70
N CYS A 39 10.81 -2.09 3.15
CA CYS A 39 10.44 -2.25 4.55
C CYS A 39 10.71 -3.68 5.07
N ILE A 40 10.48 -4.70 4.23
CA ILE A 40 10.81 -6.10 4.56
C ILE A 40 12.33 -6.27 4.72
N GLU A 41 13.14 -5.76 3.79
CA GLU A 41 14.60 -5.84 3.86
C GLU A 41 15.19 -5.14 5.08
N ILE A 42 14.69 -3.95 5.42
CA ILE A 42 15.07 -3.25 6.65
C ILE A 42 14.68 -4.09 7.88
N GLY A 43 13.47 -4.64 7.89
CA GLY A 43 13.01 -5.45 9.02
C GLY A 43 13.79 -6.75 9.17
N LYS A 44 14.25 -7.39 8.08
CA LYS A 44 15.16 -8.55 8.14
C LYS A 44 16.45 -8.19 8.87
N THR A 45 17.03 -7.02 8.55
CA THR A 45 18.25 -6.52 9.19
C THR A 45 18.06 -6.25 10.69
N LEU A 46 16.87 -5.82 11.10
CA LEU A 46 16.56 -5.49 12.50
C LEU A 46 15.95 -6.65 13.31
N GLY A 47 15.74 -7.83 12.69
CA GLY A 47 15.12 -8.98 13.35
C GLY A 47 13.59 -8.90 13.50
N SER A 48 12.92 -8.02 12.73
CA SER A 48 11.45 -8.02 12.64
C SER A 48 10.95 -9.31 11.97
N LYS A 49 9.67 -9.65 12.20
CA LYS A 49 9.02 -10.87 11.70
C LYS A 49 7.64 -10.61 11.07
N ALA A 50 7.32 -9.34 10.81
CA ALA A 50 6.06 -9.00 10.18
C ALA A 50 6.12 -7.65 9.48
N LEU A 51 5.31 -7.51 8.44
CA LEU A 51 4.96 -6.24 7.82
C LEU A 51 3.47 -5.95 8.07
N THR A 52 3.17 -4.77 8.62
CA THR A 52 1.83 -4.23 8.68
C THR A 52 1.66 -3.19 7.57
N VAL A 53 0.58 -3.35 6.79
CA VAL A 53 0.22 -2.46 5.70
C VAL A 53 -1.10 -1.77 6.04
N TRP A 54 -0.98 -0.48 6.36
CA TRP A 54 -2.08 0.47 6.37
C TRP A 54 -1.83 1.52 5.28
N ILE A 55 -2.85 1.84 4.51
CA ILE A 55 -2.81 2.84 3.43
C ILE A 55 -4.03 3.73 3.51
N GLY A 56 -3.92 4.92 2.91
CA GLY A 56 -5.01 5.90 2.85
C GLY A 56 -5.83 5.83 1.57
N ASP A 57 -5.65 4.78 0.77
CA ASP A 57 -6.30 4.58 -0.51
C ASP A 57 -7.82 4.57 -0.37
N GLY A 58 -8.49 5.27 -1.29
CA GLY A 58 -9.94 5.40 -1.25
C GLY A 58 -10.41 6.55 -2.12
N SER A 59 -11.59 7.06 -1.81
CA SER A 59 -12.16 8.21 -2.51
C SER A 59 -12.90 9.16 -1.58
N ASN A 60 -13.02 10.41 -2.03
CA ASN A 60 -13.74 11.46 -1.29
C ASN A 60 -15.09 11.80 -1.93
N PHE A 61 -15.41 11.24 -3.10
CA PHE A 61 -16.65 11.51 -3.82
C PHE A 61 -17.21 10.25 -4.50
N PRO A 62 -18.56 10.12 -4.57
CA PRO A 62 -19.21 9.14 -5.42
C PRO A 62 -18.73 9.20 -6.87
N GLY A 63 -18.35 8.05 -7.43
CA GLY A 63 -17.90 7.93 -8.82
C GLY A 63 -16.42 8.26 -9.08
N GLN A 64 -15.68 8.78 -8.10
CA GLN A 64 -14.24 9.06 -8.25
C GLN A 64 -13.42 7.78 -8.47
N VAL A 65 -13.82 6.68 -7.82
CA VAL A 65 -13.20 5.37 -7.97
C VAL A 65 -14.26 4.33 -8.34
N ASN A 66 -13.85 3.36 -9.16
CA ASN A 66 -14.59 2.12 -9.31
C ASN A 66 -14.11 1.15 -8.21
N PHE A 67 -14.99 0.78 -7.28
CA PHE A 67 -14.64 -0.03 -6.10
C PHE A 67 -14.01 -1.37 -6.48
N ALA A 68 -14.63 -2.12 -7.39
CA ALA A 68 -14.13 -3.43 -7.80
C ALA A 68 -12.74 -3.32 -8.42
N LYS A 69 -12.54 -2.40 -9.37
CA LYS A 69 -11.24 -2.21 -10.03
C LYS A 69 -10.16 -1.69 -9.07
N ALA A 70 -10.52 -0.85 -8.10
CA ALA A 70 -9.57 -0.40 -7.07
C ALA A 70 -9.13 -1.56 -6.19
N PHE A 71 -10.07 -2.40 -5.77
CA PHE A 71 -9.77 -3.56 -4.95
C PHE A 71 -8.98 -4.64 -5.71
N GLU A 72 -9.27 -4.86 -6.99
CA GLU A 72 -8.46 -5.74 -7.87
C GLU A 72 -7.01 -5.28 -7.93
N ARG A 73 -6.76 -3.98 -8.16
CA ARG A 73 -5.40 -3.42 -8.17
C ARG A 73 -4.69 -3.58 -6.83
N TYR A 74 -5.40 -3.35 -5.72
CA TYR A 74 -4.88 -3.57 -4.38
C TYR A 74 -4.48 -5.04 -4.18
N LEU A 75 -5.33 -5.99 -4.54
CA LEU A 75 -5.04 -7.42 -4.42
C LEU A 75 -3.84 -7.84 -5.26
N ASP A 76 -3.69 -7.31 -6.47
CA ASP A 76 -2.53 -7.58 -7.32
C ASP A 76 -1.23 -7.04 -6.71
N ALA A 77 -1.24 -5.79 -6.23
CA ALA A 77 -0.08 -5.20 -5.56
C ALA A 77 0.29 -5.96 -4.27
N MET A 78 -0.71 -6.36 -3.48
CA MET A 78 -0.50 -7.15 -2.26
C MET A 78 0.03 -8.56 -2.55
N ARG A 79 -0.33 -9.19 -3.67
CA ARG A 79 0.25 -10.48 -4.10
C ARG A 79 1.74 -10.34 -4.39
N GLU A 80 2.15 -9.26 -5.03
CA GLU A 80 3.58 -8.99 -5.30
C GLU A 80 4.36 -8.80 -3.99
N ILE A 81 3.81 -8.04 -3.03
CA ILE A 81 4.42 -7.88 -1.70
C ILE A 81 4.47 -9.23 -0.96
N TYR A 82 3.40 -10.01 -1.01
CA TYR A 82 3.32 -11.32 -0.35
C TYR A 82 4.39 -12.28 -0.90
N ALA A 83 4.64 -12.27 -2.21
CA ALA A 83 5.67 -13.09 -2.83
C ALA A 83 7.10 -12.76 -2.36
N GLY A 84 7.32 -11.57 -1.79
CA GLY A 84 8.59 -11.14 -1.20
C GLY A 84 8.74 -11.44 0.30
N LEU A 85 7.74 -12.04 0.95
CA LEU A 85 7.82 -12.35 2.38
C LEU A 85 8.80 -13.50 2.65
N PRO A 86 9.64 -13.40 3.69
CA PRO A 86 10.34 -14.56 4.25
C PRO A 86 9.37 -15.61 4.78
N ASP A 87 9.79 -16.88 4.78
CA ASP A 87 8.95 -18.01 5.22
C ASP A 87 8.45 -17.89 6.67
N ASP A 88 9.20 -17.21 7.54
CA ASP A 88 8.87 -17.02 8.96
C ASP A 88 8.22 -15.66 9.27
N TRP A 89 7.79 -14.93 8.24
CA TRP A 89 7.13 -13.64 8.37
C TRP A 89 5.61 -13.72 8.27
N ARG A 90 4.95 -12.68 8.78
CA ARG A 90 3.52 -12.43 8.57
C ARG A 90 3.30 -11.12 7.82
N LEU A 91 2.21 -11.06 7.07
CA LEU A 91 1.69 -9.84 6.47
C LEU A 91 0.33 -9.52 7.08
N PHE A 92 0.21 -8.33 7.67
CA PHE A 92 -1.02 -7.84 8.27
C PHE A 92 -1.60 -6.72 7.42
N THR A 93 -2.88 -6.82 7.08
CA THR A 93 -3.63 -5.75 6.45
C THR A 93 -4.50 -5.07 7.49
N GLU A 94 -4.38 -3.75 7.61
CA GLU A 94 -5.12 -2.96 8.59
C GLU A 94 -6.30 -2.25 7.92
N HIS A 95 -7.53 -2.69 8.22
CA HIS A 95 -8.74 -2.05 7.71
C HIS A 95 -9.06 -0.78 8.50
N LYS A 96 -9.60 0.23 7.82
CA LYS A 96 -10.08 1.46 8.46
C LYS A 96 -11.31 1.96 7.75
N MET A 97 -12.36 2.30 8.49
CA MET A 97 -13.66 2.69 7.92
C MET A 97 -13.56 3.95 7.05
N TYR A 98 -12.81 4.96 7.50
CA TYR A 98 -12.59 6.23 6.80
C TYR A 98 -11.33 6.93 7.34
N GLU A 99 -10.98 8.07 6.73
CA GLU A 99 -9.79 8.90 6.95
C GLU A 99 -8.47 8.20 6.56
N PRO A 100 -7.75 8.73 5.54
CA PRO A 100 -7.91 10.05 4.91
C PRO A 100 -8.97 10.11 3.80
N ALA A 101 -9.48 8.96 3.35
CA ALA A 101 -10.58 8.91 2.41
C ALA A 101 -11.94 9.06 3.15
N PHE A 102 -12.81 9.94 2.68
CA PHE A 102 -14.04 10.33 3.39
C PHE A 102 -15.34 9.88 2.73
N TYR A 103 -15.27 9.12 1.64
CA TYR A 103 -16.45 8.50 1.02
C TYR A 103 -16.33 6.98 0.95
N SER A 104 -15.19 6.45 0.48
CA SER A 104 -14.90 5.01 0.48
C SER A 104 -13.43 4.76 0.81
N THR A 105 -13.15 3.65 1.46
CA THR A 105 -11.80 3.09 1.68
C THR A 105 -11.81 1.64 1.24
#